data_AF-A0A133VC52-F1
#
_entry.id   AF-A0A133VC52-F1
#
_cell.length_a   1.000
_cell.length_b   1.000
_cell.length_c   1.000
_cell.angle_alpha   90.00
_cell.angle_beta   90.00
_cell.angle_gamma   90.00
#
_symmetry.space_group_name_H-M   'P 1'
#
loop_
_entity.id
_entity.type
_entity.pdbx_description
1 polymer ?
#
loop_
_entity_poly.entity_id
_entity_poly.type
_entity_poly.pdbx_seq_one_letter_code
_entity_poly.pdbx_strand_id
1 'polypeptide(L)' 'MPATKRCSFCDERVTPGRGIMYVKRDGRIQYYCSSKCRRNAELGRKPHKVKWTKRSREARGKE' A
#
# COMPACT_ATOMS: atom_id res chain seq x y z
N MET A 1 0.00 -19.85 11.60
CA MET A 1 0.97 -19.42 10.56
C MET A 1 0.74 -17.94 10.25
N PRO A 2 1.77 -17.08 10.24
CA PRO A 2 1.56 -15.66 10.04
C PRO A 2 1.17 -15.36 8.59
N ALA A 3 -0.03 -14.82 8.39
CA ALA A 3 -0.51 -14.43 7.07
C ALA A 3 0.23 -13.18 6.58
N THR A 4 0.96 -13.29 5.46
CA THR A 4 1.54 -12.12 4.79
C THR A 4 0.42 -11.31 4.12
N LYS A 5 0.34 -10.02 4.46
CA LYS A 5 -0.65 -9.10 3.87
C LYS A 5 0.01 -8.27 2.78
N ARG A 6 -0.73 -7.85 1.75
CA ARG A 6 -0.22 -6.92 0.73
C ARG A 6 -0.55 -5.48 1.10
N CYS A 7 0.42 -4.59 0.92
CA CYS A 7 0.22 -3.16 1.12
C CYS A 7 -0.68 -2.60 0.01
N SER A 8 -1.77 -1.94 0.37
CA SER A 8 -2.75 -1.38 -0.58
C SER A 8 -2.18 -0.25 -1.44
N PHE A 9 -1.01 0.32 -1.07
CA PHE A 9 -0.38 1.43 -1.79
C PHE A 9 0.77 1.00 -2.69
N CYS A 10 1.81 0.38 -2.11
CA CYS A 10 3.03 0.04 -2.86
C CYS A 10 3.03 -1.39 -3.44
N ASP A 11 1.99 -2.19 -3.18
CA ASP A 11 1.86 -3.61 -3.52
C ASP A 11 2.98 -4.52 -2.98
N GLU A 12 3.67 -4.06 -1.94
CA GLU A 12 4.71 -4.83 -1.26
C GLU A 12 4.13 -5.73 -0.16
N ARG A 13 4.81 -6.83 0.14
CA ARG A 13 4.42 -7.73 1.24
C ARG A 13 4.71 -7.05 2.58
N VAL A 14 3.72 -7.02 3.43
CA VAL A 14 3.79 -6.53 4.80
C VAL A 14 4.23 -7.70 5.69
N THR A 15 5.38 -7.54 6.34
CA THR A 15 5.88 -8.49 7.34
C THR A 15 4.88 -8.58 8.50
N PRO A 16 4.50 -9.79 8.94
CA PRO A 16 3.62 -9.97 10.10
C PRO A 16 4.20 -9.25 11.34
N GLY A 17 3.34 -8.58 12.12
CA GLY A 17 3.76 -7.76 13.27
C GLY A 17 4.29 -6.37 12.91
N ARG A 18 4.31 -6.00 11.62
CA ARG A 18 4.71 -4.67 11.13
C ARG A 18 3.61 -4.08 10.26
N GLY A 19 3.60 -2.76 10.15
CA GLY A 19 2.69 -2.02 9.29
C GLY A 19 1.52 -1.40 10.05
N ILE A 20 0.58 -0.84 9.30
CA ILE A 20 -0.58 -0.11 9.82
C ILE A 20 -1.83 -0.66 9.16
N MET A 21 -2.83 -0.99 9.96
CA MET A 21 -4.17 -1.33 9.50
C MET A 21 -5.03 -0.06 9.57
N TYR A 22 -5.56 0.37 8.43
CA TYR A 22 -6.43 1.54 8.34
C TYR A 22 -7.82 1.12 7.87
N VAL A 23 -8.82 1.38 8.70
CA VAL A 23 -10.23 1.07 8.41
C VAL A 23 -10.89 2.34 7.90
N LYS A 24 -11.43 2.29 6.68
CA LYS A 24 -12.23 3.39 6.11
C LYS A 24 -13.61 3.44 6.77
N ARG A 25 -14.29 4.58 6.64
CA ARG A 25 -15.68 4.75 7.10
C ARG A 25 -16.64 3.72 6.48
N ASP A 26 -16.36 3.27 5.25
CA ASP A 26 -17.13 2.24 4.55
C ASP A 26 -16.84 0.81 5.05
N GLY A 27 -16.07 0.63 6.13
CA GLY A 27 -15.64 -0.68 6.65
C GLY A 27 -14.50 -1.34 5.86
N ARG A 28 -14.05 -0.75 4.75
CA ARG A 28 -12.94 -1.30 3.94
C ARG A 28 -11.61 -1.19 4.68
N ILE A 29 -10.94 -2.33 4.83
CA ILE A 29 -9.62 -2.43 5.47
C ILE A 29 -8.52 -2.22 4.43
N GLN A 30 -7.61 -1.31 4.71
CA GLN A 30 -6.37 -1.11 3.95
C GLN A 30 -5.18 -1.41 4.83
N TYR A 31 -4.21 -2.14 4.28
CA TYR A 31 -2.95 -2.41 4.95
C TYR A 31 -1.85 -1.54 4.36
N TYR A 32 -1.03 -0.93 5.21
CA TYR A 32 0.12 -0.13 4.79
C TYR A 32 1.40 -0.72 5.39
N CYS A 33 2.46 -0.81 4.59
CA CYS A 33 3.77 -1.29 5.06
C CYS A 33 4.49 -0.27 5.96
N SER A 34 4.22 1.03 5.78
CA SER A 34 4.90 2.12 6.49
C SER A 34 4.07 3.40 6.52
N SER A 35 4.45 4.34 7.40
CA SER A 35 3.87 5.68 7.48
C SER A 35 4.00 6.47 6.18
N LYS A 36 5.02 6.18 5.35
CA LYS A 36 5.17 6.77 4.01
C LYS A 36 3.98 6.43 3.11
N CYS A 37 3.53 5.18 3.11
CA CYS A 37 2.38 4.74 2.31
C CYS A 37 1.08 5.36 2.83
N ARG A 38 0.90 5.40 4.16
CA ARG A 38 -0.26 6.04 4.78
C ARG A 38 -0.35 7.53 4.41
N ARG A 39 0.73 8.30 4.61
CA ARG A 39 0.77 9.73 4.28
C ARG A 39 0.51 10.00 2.81
N ASN A 40 1.06 9.20 1.89
CA ASN A 40 0.77 9.39 0.47
C ASN A 40 -0.70 9.08 0.12
N ALA A 41 -1.32 8.11 0.79
CA ALA A 41 -2.75 7.84 0.65
C ALA A 41 -3.62 8.97 1.24
N GLU A 42 -3.24 9.53 2.39
CA GLU A 42 -3.89 10.69 3.01
C GLU A 42 -3.78 11.95 2.12
N LEU A 43 -2.65 12.13 1.42
CA LEU A 43 -2.47 13.19 0.41
C LEU A 43 -3.27 12.98 -0.88
N GLY A 44 -4.08 11.93 -0.99
CA GLY A 44 -4.88 11.64 -2.18
C GLY A 44 -4.06 11.20 -3.40
N ARG A 45 -2.78 10.84 -3.22
CA ARG A 45 -1.93 10.38 -4.33
C ARG A 45 -2.38 8.98 -4.74
N LYS A 46 -2.66 8.78 -6.03
CA LYS A 46 -2.99 7.46 -6.56
C LYS A 46 -1.71 6.65 -6.78
N PRO A 47 -1.63 5.37 -6.37
CA PRO A 47 -0.39 4.60 -6.41
C PRO A 47 0.19 4.47 -7.83
N HIS A 48 -0.64 4.28 -8.86
CA HIS A 48 -0.20 4.20 -10.26
C HIS A 48 0.46 5.47 -10.80
N LYS A 49 0.24 6.65 -10.17
CA LYS A 49 0.90 7.90 -10.54
C LYS A 49 2.25 8.08 -9.85
N VAL A 50 2.52 7.32 -8.79
CA VAL A 50 3.70 7.46 -7.96
C VAL A 50 4.79 6.50 -8.45
N LYS A 51 5.77 7.04 -9.17
CA LYS A 51 6.82 6.31 -9.92
C LYS A 51 7.56 5.22 -9.13
N TRP A 52 7.71 5.38 -7.80
CA TRP A 52 8.46 4.43 -6.97
C TRP A 52 7.65 3.20 -6.53
N THR A 53 6.32 3.22 -6.68
CA THR A 53 5.47 2.07 -6.31
C THR A 53 5.56 0.98 -7.37
N LYS A 54 5.46 -0.29 -6.95
CA LYS A 54 5.39 -1.42 -7.89
C LYS A 54 4.23 -1.26 -8.86
N ARG A 55 3.08 -0.83 -8.34
CA ARG A 55 1.88 -0.55 -9.14
C ARG A 55 2.07 0.49 -10.24
N SER A 56 2.94 1.49 -10.03
CA SER A 56 3.30 2.44 -11.09
C SER A 56 4.27 1.86 -12.11
N ARG A 57 5.13 0.91 -11.72
CA ARG A 57 6.07 0.23 -12.61
C ARG A 57 5.33 -0.76 -13.51
N GLU A 58 4.44 -1.54 -12.91
CA GLU A 58 3.50 -2.45 -13.60
C GLU A 58 2.63 -1.68 -14.60
N ALA A 59 2.01 -0.56 -14.19
CA ALA A 59 1.20 0.26 -15.09
C ALA A 59 1.99 0.91 -16.24
N ARG A 60 3.32 0.98 -16.14
CA ARG A 60 4.22 1.51 -17.18
C ARG A 60 4.87 0.42 -18.03
N GLY A 61 4.55 -0.86 -17.80
CA GLY A 61 5.16 -1.98 -18.51
C GLY A 61 6.67 -2.12 -18.28
N LYS A 62 7.17 -1.57 -17.17
CA LYS A 62 8.58 -1.72 -16.76
C LYS A 62 8.55 -2.63 -15.53
N GLU A 63 8.87 -3.91 -15.69
CA GLU A 63 9.10 -4.81 -14.54
C GLU A 63 10.24 -4.28 -13.66
#